data_AF-A0A7H8PZC1-F1
#
_entry.id   AF-A0A7H8PZC1-F1
#
_cell.length_a   1.000
_cell.length_b   1.000
_cell.length_c   1.000
_cell.angle_alpha   90.00
_cell.angle_beta   90.00
_cell.angle_gamma   90.00
#
_symmetry.space_group_name_H-M   'P 1'
#
loop_
_entity.id
_entity.type
_entity.pdbx_description
1 polymer ?
#
loop_
_entity_poly.entity_id
_entity_poly.type
_entity_poly.pdbx_seq_one_letter_code
_entity_poly.pdbx_strand_id
1 'polypeptide(L)'
;MSTINMEYLIKEGRELLQNLEDLASSYHVKSDMHEKLSWETVGIGGMLSQLVSGSELTYSLISSNLEKEWGQELVDSHPDLFKRVYRFRDAYYRAKNT
;
A
#
# COMPACT_ATOMS: atom_id res chain seq x y z
N MET A 1 8.30 -19.56 -12.82
CA MET A 1 8.63 -18.37 -12.02
C MET A 1 7.91 -17.19 -12.64
N SER A 2 6.92 -16.62 -11.95
CA SER A 2 6.29 -15.39 -12.45
C SER A 2 7.26 -14.24 -12.21
N THR A 3 7.86 -13.71 -13.27
CA THR A 3 8.67 -12.50 -13.21
C THR A 3 7.80 -11.36 -12.72
N ILE A 4 8.16 -10.73 -11.60
CA ILE A 4 7.48 -9.53 -11.11
C ILE A 4 7.79 -8.42 -12.12
N ASN A 5 6.76 -7.90 -12.78
CA ASN A 5 6.92 -6.76 -13.68
C ASN A 5 7.04 -5.48 -12.83
N MET A 6 8.27 -4.97 -12.72
CA MET A 6 8.59 -3.80 -11.90
C MET A 6 7.91 -2.52 -12.42
N GLU A 7 7.78 -2.34 -13.73
CA GLU A 7 7.09 -1.18 -14.31
C GLU A 7 5.60 -1.18 -13.95
N TYR A 8 4.96 -2.36 -14.02
CA TYR A 8 3.59 -2.53 -13.57
C TYR A 8 3.45 -2.22 -12.07
N LEU A 9 4.37 -2.72 -11.24
CA LEU A 9 4.33 -2.50 -9.80
C LEU A 9 4.50 -1.02 -9.45
N ILE A 10 5.41 -0.31 -10.11
CA ILE A 10 5.59 1.14 -9.96
C ILE A 10 4.33 1.89 -10.35
N LYS A 11 3.70 1.51 -11.48
CA LYS A 11 2.44 2.13 -11.93
C LYS A 11 1.33 1.94 -10.88
N GLU A 12 1.16 0.71 -10.41
CA GLU A 12 0.15 0.39 -9.39
C GLU A 12 0.41 1.15 -8.08
N GLY A 13 1.66 1.27 -7.65
CA GLY A 13 2.02 2.03 -6.45
C GLY A 13 1.66 3.52 -6.56
N ARG A 14 1.82 4.13 -7.74
CA ARG A 14 1.40 5.52 -7.98
C ARG A 14 -0.11 5.69 -7.92
N GLU A 15 -0.86 4.78 -8.55
CA GLU A 15 -2.32 4.81 -8.50
C GLU A 15 -2.84 4.58 -7.08
N LEU A 16 -2.22 3.68 -6.32
CA LEU A 16 -2.57 3.43 -4.93
C LEU A 16 -2.35 4.66 -4.05
N LEU A 17 -1.21 5.35 -4.19
CA LEU A 17 -0.96 6.59 -3.44
C LEU A 17 -2.06 7.62 -3.66
N GLN A 18 -2.41 7.89 -4.92
CA GLN A 18 -3.47 8.85 -5.22
C GLN A 18 -4.81 8.42 -4.60
N ASN A 19 -5.20 7.15 -4.75
CA ASN A 19 -6.46 6.66 -4.22
C ASN A 19 -6.51 6.71 -2.68
N LEU A 20 -5.38 6.43 -2.01
CA LEU A 20 -5.29 6.50 -0.55
C LEU A 20 -5.36 7.94 -0.06
N GLU A 21 -4.68 8.88 -0.72
CA GLU A 21 -4.72 10.31 -0.41
C GLU A 21 -6.11 10.91 -0.62
N ASP A 22 -6.76 10.59 -1.75
CA ASP A 22 -8.12 11.02 -2.05
C ASP A 22 -9.11 10.49 -1.01
N LEU A 23 -8.99 9.19 -0.67
CA LEU A 23 -9.86 8.58 0.32
C LEU A 23 -9.61 9.15 1.71
N ALA A 24 -8.36 9.31 2.14
CA ALA A 24 -8.01 9.92 3.43
C ALA A 24 -8.58 11.34 3.53
N SER A 25 -8.54 12.10 2.44
CA SER A 25 -9.07 13.47 2.38
C SER A 25 -10.60 13.55 2.48
N SER A 26 -11.31 12.46 2.19
CA SER A 26 -12.77 12.37 2.40
C SER A 26 -13.16 12.22 3.87
N TYR A 27 -12.22 11.77 4.72
CA TYR A 27 -12.42 11.64 6.15
C TYR A 27 -11.95 12.90 6.90
N HIS A 28 -12.53 13.14 8.08
CA HIS A 28 -12.07 14.23 8.94
C HIS A 28 -10.63 13.96 9.40
N VAL A 29 -9.76 14.97 9.35
CA VAL A 29 -8.30 14.85 9.64
C VAL A 29 -7.96 14.23 11.01
N LYS A 30 -8.87 14.35 11.98
CA LYS A 30 -8.73 13.77 13.34
C LYS A 30 -9.40 12.40 13.52
N SER A 31 -9.94 11.81 12.45
CA SER A 31 -10.58 10.50 12.52
C SER A 31 -9.54 9.39 12.41
N ASP A 32 -9.82 8.27 13.07
CA ASP A 32 -8.99 7.06 13.01
C ASP A 32 -8.82 6.58 11.56
N MET A 33 -9.85 6.72 10.72
CA MET A 33 -9.78 6.35 9.30
C MET A 33 -8.77 7.19 8.54
N HIS A 34 -8.79 8.51 8.74
CA HIS A 34 -7.82 9.42 8.13
C HIS A 34 -6.40 9.06 8.56
N GLU A 35 -6.18 8.82 9.86
CA GLU A 35 -4.87 8.46 10.38
C GLU A 35 -4.37 7.12 9.79
N LYS A 36 -5.19 6.08 9.79
CA LYS A 36 -4.84 4.77 9.22
C LYS A 36 -4.48 4.85 7.74
N LEU A 37 -5.29 5.56 6.95
CA LEU A 37 -5.03 5.74 5.52
C LEU A 37 -3.77 6.60 5.30
N SER A 38 -3.51 7.59 6.15
CA SER A 38 -2.27 8.38 6.06
C SER A 38 -1.02 7.55 6.33
N TRP A 39 -1.06 6.66 7.33
CA TRP A 39 0.02 5.71 7.58
C TRP A 39 0.23 4.75 6.41
N GLU A 40 -0.86 4.30 5.78
CA GLU A 40 -0.77 3.48 4.58
C GLU A 40 -0.12 4.24 3.42
N THR A 41 -0.51 5.50 3.17
CA THR A 41 0.09 6.36 2.15
C THR A 41 1.60 6.48 2.35
N VAL A 42 2.06 6.71 3.59
CA VAL A 42 3.49 6.74 3.92
C VAL A 42 4.16 5.39 3.62
N GLY A 43 3.49 4.28 3.97
CA GLY A 43 3.93 2.92 3.68
C GLY A 43 4.17 2.66 2.20
N ILE A 44 3.14 2.88 1.39
CA ILE A 44 3.18 2.70 -0.07
C ILE A 44 4.17 3.68 -0.71
N GLY A 45 4.25 4.91 -0.22
CA GLY A 45 5.16 5.94 -0.72
C GLY A 45 6.63 5.55 -0.53
N GLY A 46 6.96 5.01 0.65
CA GLY A 46 8.29 4.46 0.93
C GLY A 46 8.65 3.32 -0.01
N MET A 47 7.77 2.33 -0.15
CA MET A 47 7.97 1.19 -1.07
C MET A 47 8.13 1.65 -2.52
N LEU A 48 7.26 2.55 -2.99
CA LEU A 48 7.32 3.09 -4.35
C LEU A 48 8.63 3.84 -4.61
N SER A 49 9.08 4.65 -3.66
CA SER A 49 10.35 5.37 -3.77
C SER A 49 11.52 4.41 -4.00
N GLN A 50 11.57 3.31 -3.23
CA GLN A 50 12.60 2.27 -3.36
C GLN A 50 12.53 1.54 -4.72
N LEU A 51 11.32 1.22 -5.19
CA LEU A 51 11.12 0.61 -6.50
C LEU A 51 11.57 1.52 -7.63
N VAL A 52 11.25 2.82 -7.57
CA VAL A 52 11.59 3.80 -8.60
C VAL A 52 13.09 4.10 -8.63
N SER A 53 13.74 4.20 -7.46
CA SER A 53 15.17 4.49 -7.36
C SER A 53 16.05 3.26 -7.62
N GLY A 54 15.47 2.06 -7.63
CA GLY A 54 16.23 0.80 -7.64
C GLY A 54 17.07 0.61 -6.38
N SER A 55 16.69 1.25 -5.27
CA SER A 55 17.37 1.08 -3.99
C SER A 55 17.03 -0.27 -3.36
N GLU A 56 17.80 -0.65 -2.33
CA GLU A 56 17.48 -1.85 -1.54
C GLU A 56 16.04 -1.78 -1.01
N LEU A 57 15.31 -2.89 -1.17
CA LEU A 57 13.93 -3.01 -0.75
C LEU A 57 13.87 -3.34 0.75
N THR A 58 13.66 -2.35 1.61
CA THR A 58 13.81 -2.53 3.07
C THR A 58 12.49 -2.69 3.81
N TYR A 59 11.38 -2.14 3.31
CA TYR A 59 10.08 -2.23 3.99
C TYR A 59 9.73 -3.67 4.41
N SER A 60 9.35 -3.83 5.67
CA SER A 60 9.14 -5.14 6.33
C SER A 60 7.71 -5.33 6.83
N LEU A 61 6.77 -4.47 6.41
CA LEU A 61 5.38 -4.62 6.80
C LEU A 61 4.82 -5.96 6.31
N ILE A 62 4.46 -6.78 7.29
CA ILE A 62 3.95 -8.12 7.06
C ILE A 62 2.55 -7.96 6.47
N SER A 63 2.37 -8.34 5.20
CA SER A 63 1.08 -8.24 4.49
C SER A 63 -0.07 -8.90 5.23
N SER A 64 0.20 -9.92 6.07
CA SER A 64 -0.80 -10.61 6.89
C SER A 64 -1.45 -9.76 7.98
N ASN A 65 -0.91 -8.58 8.31
CA ASN A 65 -1.46 -7.71 9.35
C ASN A 65 -2.30 -6.54 8.79
N LEU A 66 -2.41 -6.42 7.46
CA LEU A 66 -3.07 -5.27 6.82
C LEU A 66 -4.53 -5.11 7.26
N GLU A 67 -5.29 -6.20 7.39
CA GLU A 67 -6.69 -6.15 7.85
C GLU A 67 -6.81 -5.53 9.25
N LYS A 68 -5.87 -5.85 10.13
CA LYS A 68 -5.83 -5.30 11.49
C LYS A 68 -5.44 -3.81 11.49
N GLU A 69 -4.50 -3.42 10.63
CA GLU A 69 -4.03 -2.04 10.50
C GLU A 69 -5.15 -1.12 10.01
N TRP A 70 -5.90 -1.55 8.99
CA TRP A 70 -7.05 -0.82 8.47
C TRP A 70 -8.26 -0.92 9.42
N GLY A 71 -8.44 -2.08 10.04
CA GLY A 71 -9.62 -2.41 10.82
C GLY A 71 -10.82 -2.72 9.93
N GLN A 72 -11.77 -3.48 10.48
CA GLN A 72 -12.88 -4.06 9.73
C GLN A 72 -13.70 -3.05 8.94
N GLU A 73 -13.99 -1.88 9.52
CA GLU A 73 -14.82 -0.85 8.88
C GLU A 73 -14.23 -0.32 7.56
N LEU A 74 -12.92 -0.07 7.52
CA LEU A 74 -12.26 0.39 6.28
C LEU A 74 -12.19 -0.73 5.24
N VAL A 75 -11.98 -1.97 5.67
CA VAL A 75 -11.96 -3.14 4.79
C VAL A 75 -13.33 -3.36 4.15
N ASP A 76 -14.40 -3.28 4.93
CA ASP A 76 -15.77 -3.49 4.45
C ASP A 76 -16.25 -2.34 3.55
N SER A 77 -15.84 -1.11 3.88
CA SER A 77 -16.23 0.08 3.10
C SER A 77 -15.45 0.21 1.79
N HIS A 78 -14.18 -0.24 1.76
CA HIS A 78 -13.28 -0.08 0.61
C HIS A 78 -12.57 -1.39 0.22
N PRO A 79 -13.31 -2.48 -0.05
CA PRO A 79 -12.74 -3.82 -0.19
C PRO A 79 -11.81 -3.95 -1.40
N ASP A 80 -12.09 -3.22 -2.49
CA ASP A 80 -11.27 -3.28 -3.69
C ASP A 80 -9.95 -2.53 -3.52
N LEU A 81 -9.97 -1.36 -2.87
CA LEU A 81 -8.74 -0.64 -2.54
C LEU A 81 -7.86 -1.45 -1.59
N PHE A 82 -8.48 -2.03 -0.56
CA PHE A 82 -7.80 -2.94 0.38
C PHE A 82 -7.09 -4.10 -0.35
N LYS A 83 -7.79 -4.79 -1.25
CA LYS A 83 -7.22 -5.89 -2.04
C LYS A 83 -6.06 -5.44 -2.91
N ARG A 84 -6.15 -4.25 -3.51
CA ARG A 84 -5.06 -3.69 -4.32
C ARG A 84 -3.82 -3.40 -3.47
N VAL A 85 -3.99 -2.77 -2.31
CA VAL A 85 -2.90 -2.52 -1.35
C VAL A 85 -2.27 -3.83 -0.89
N TYR A 86 -3.07 -4.83 -0.54
CA TYR A 86 -2.58 -6.16 -0.17
C TYR A 86 -1.71 -6.78 -1.26
N ARG A 87 -2.20 -6.79 -2.51
CA ARG A 87 -1.47 -7.35 -3.66
C ARG A 87 -0.18 -6.61 -3.94
N PHE A 88 -0.20 -5.27 -3.83
CA PHE A 88 1.00 -4.46 -3.99
C PHE A 88 2.06 -4.79 -2.93
N ARG A 89 1.67 -4.83 -1.64
CA ARG A 89 2.58 -5.19 -0.54
C ARG A 89 3.15 -6.61 -0.69
N ASP A 90 2.32 -7.58 -1.09
CA ASP A 90 2.76 -8.96 -1.35
C ASP A 90 3.74 -9.04 -2.54
N ALA A 91 3.46 -8.34 -3.64
CA ALA A 91 4.36 -8.27 -4.78
C ALA A 91 5.70 -7.61 -4.43
N TYR A 92 5.67 -6.50 -3.67
CA TYR A 92 6.86 -5.85 -3.14
C TYR A 92 7.69 -6.79 -2.26
N TYR A 93 7.03 -7.49 -1.33
CA TYR A 93 7.70 -8.44 -0.44
C TYR A 93 8.35 -9.59 -1.22
N ARG A 94 7.68 -10.13 -2.25
CA ARG A 94 8.28 -11.15 -3.12
C ARG A 94 9.48 -10.61 -3.90
N ALA A 95 9.39 -9.39 -4.43
CA ALA A 95 10.50 -8.74 -5.13
C ALA A 95 11.72 -8.55 -4.23
N LYS A 96 11.50 -8.23 -2.95
CA LYS A 96 12.56 -8.12 -1.94
C LYS A 96 13.28 -9.45 -1.66
N ASN A 97 12.56 -10.57 -1.76
CA ASN A 97 13.08 -11.91 -1.42
C ASN A 97 13.47 -12.75 -2.66
N THR A 98 13.55 -12.13 -3.84
CA THR A 98 14.01 -12.77 -5.09
C THR A 98 15.46 -12.41 -5.33
#